data_AF-A0A1M4UXN6-F1
#
_entry.id   AF-A0A1M4UXN6-F1
#
_cell.length_a   1.000
_cell.length_b   1.000
_cell.length_c   1.000
_cell.angle_alpha   90.00
_cell.angle_beta   90.00
_cell.angle_gamma   90.00
#
_symmetry.space_group_name_H-M   'P 1'
#
loop_
_entity.id
_entity.type
_entity.pdbx_description
1 polymer ?
#
loop_
_entity_poly.entity_id
_entity_poly.type
_entity_poly.pdbx_seq_one_letter_code
_entity_poly.pdbx_strand_id
1 'polypeptide(L)' 'MRYAYEWHDDSGHWFRSYGNENWEFAADGRMARRHTSLNDLPITDAQRLFHWPLGPRPADHPGLSDLNL' A
#
# COMPACT_ATOMS: atom_id res chain seq x y z
N MET A 1 -2.15 11.01 3.72
CA MET A 1 -1.98 9.63 4.20
C MET A 1 -0.89 8.97 3.39
N ARG A 2 0.04 8.24 4.03
CA ARG A 2 1.03 7.41 3.35
C ARG A 2 0.54 5.97 3.30
N TYR A 3 0.87 5.25 2.23
CA TYR A 3 0.55 3.83 2.07
C TYR A 3 1.61 3.13 1.21
N ALA A 4 1.67 1.82 1.31
CA ALA A 4 2.43 0.97 0.39
C ALA A 4 1.65 -0.31 0.11
N TYR A 5 1.81 -0.88 -1.08
CA TYR A 5 1.26 -2.19 -1.43
C TYR A 5 2.26 -2.99 -2.28
N GLU A 6 2.19 -4.32 -2.17
CA GLU A 6 3.01 -5.25 -2.95
C GLU A 6 2.12 -6.02 -3.91
N TRP A 7 2.61 -6.20 -5.13
CA TRP A 7 1.89 -6.89 -6.20
C TRP A 7 2.89 -7.45 -7.21
N HIS A 8 2.42 -8.32 -8.08
CA HIS A 8 3.19 -8.74 -9.25
C HIS A 8 2.36 -8.60 -10.52
N ASP A 9 3.04 -8.38 -11.65
CA ASP A 9 2.40 -8.39 -12.96
C ASP A 9 2.12 -9.83 -13.45
N ASP A 10 1.56 -9.96 -14.66
CA ASP A 10 1.27 -11.25 -15.30
C ASP A 10 2.53 -12.03 -15.74
N SER A 11 3.68 -11.36 -15.74
CA SER A 11 5.00 -11.93 -16.04
C SER A 11 5.72 -12.40 -14.77
N GLY A 12 5.14 -12.17 -13.59
CA GLY A 12 5.69 -12.56 -12.29
C GLY A 12 6.71 -11.59 -11.72
N HIS A 13 6.87 -10.39 -12.29
CA HIS A 13 7.73 -9.36 -11.70
C HIS A 13 7.03 -8.73 -10.51
N TRP A 14 7.71 -8.71 -9.36
CA TRP A 14 7.19 -8.11 -8.15
C TRP A 14 7.54 -6.63 -8.05
N PHE A 15 6.62 -5.88 -7.46
CA PHE A 15 6.74 -4.46 -7.19
C PHE A 15 6.28 -4.13 -5.78
N ARG A 16 6.92 -3.13 -5.18
CA ARG A 16 6.35 -2.39 -4.06
C ARG A 16 6.05 -0.97 -4.51
N SER A 17 4.78 -0.60 -4.44
CA SER A 17 4.32 0.74 -4.76
C SER A 17 4.27 1.58 -3.48
N TYR A 18 4.87 2.76 -3.53
CA TYR A 18 4.86 3.73 -2.42
C TYR A 18 3.95 4.89 -2.80
N GLY A 19 2.95 5.15 -1.97
CA GLY A 19 1.88 6.09 -2.28
C GLY A 19 1.69 7.16 -1.22
N ASN A 20 1.35 8.36 -1.68
CA ASN A 20 0.78 9.41 -0.86
C ASN A 20 -0.60 9.76 -1.39
N GLU A 21 -1.51 10.01 -0.47
CA GLU A 21 -2.91 10.19 -0.77
C GLU A 21 -3.52 11.29 0.12
N ASN A 22 -4.14 12.27 -0.52
CA ASN A 22 -4.85 13.36 0.11
C ASN A 22 -6.35 13.16 -0.08
N TRP A 23 -7.08 13.20 1.03
CA TRP A 23 -8.53 13.02 1.09
C TRP A 23 -9.21 14.30 1.53
N GLU A 24 -10.32 14.62 0.87
CA GLU A 24 -11.29 15.63 1.29
C GLU A 24 -12.63 14.92 1.48
N PHE A 25 -13.28 15.14 2.62
CA PHE A 25 -14.55 14.51 2.98
C PHE A 25 -15.68 15.53 2.95
N ALA A 26 -16.85 15.10 2.48
CA ALA A 26 -18.10 15.85 2.60
C ALA A 26 -18.65 15.78 4.04
N ALA A 27 -19.67 16.58 4.33
CA ALA A 27 -20.28 16.65 5.66
C ALA A 27 -20.93 15.32 6.12
N ASP A 28 -21.29 14.43 5.19
CA ASP A 28 -21.83 13.10 5.48
C ASP A 28 -20.75 12.02 5.71
N GLY A 29 -19.47 12.41 5.72
CA GLY A 29 -18.33 11.53 5.94
C GLY A 29 -17.88 10.74 4.71
N ARG A 30 -18.52 10.91 3.54
CA ARG A 30 -18.06 10.32 2.29
C ARG A 30 -16.90 11.12 1.71
N MET A 31 -15.98 10.43 1.04
CA MET A 31 -14.87 11.08 0.36
C MET A 31 -15.38 11.85 -0.86
N ALA A 32 -15.25 13.18 -0.82
CA ALA A 32 -15.62 14.06 -1.93
C ALA A 32 -14.49 14.19 -2.95
N ARG A 33 -13.23 14.18 -2.49
CA ARG A 33 -12.04 14.23 -3.35
C ARG A 33 -10.95 13.29 -2.87
N ARG A 34 -10.30 12.67 -3.84
CA ARG A 34 -9.16 11.76 -3.64
C ARG A 34 -8.07 12.11 -4.63
N HIS A 35 -6.94 12.61 -4.15
CA HIS A 35 -5.75 12.80 -4.98
C HIS A 35 -4.67 11.85 -4.51
N THR A 36 -4.13 11.03 -5.41
CA THR A 36 -3.06 10.10 -5.09
C THR A 36 -1.92 10.23 -6.09
N SER A 37 -0.71 10.13 -5.57
CA SER A 37 0.51 9.95 -6.32
C SER A 37 1.20 8.71 -5.78
N LEU A 38 1.75 7.88 -6.68
CA LEU A 38 2.51 6.70 -6.29
C LEU A 38 3.68 6.47 -7.24
N ASN A 39 4.68 5.74 -6.74
CA ASN A 39 5.84 5.30 -7.51
C ASN A 39 6.04 3.79 -7.28
N ASP A 40 6.24 3.06 -8.38
CA ASP A 40 6.49 1.62 -8.36
C ASP A 40 8.00 1.35 -8.28
N LEU A 41 8.40 0.54 -7.31
CA LEU A 41 9.76 0.04 -7.15
C LEU A 41 9.77 -1.46 -7.47
N PRO A 42 10.52 -1.90 -8.50
CA PRO A 42 10.76 -3.33 -8.72
C PRO A 42 11.43 -3.96 -7.49
N ILE A 43 10.93 -5.11 -7.06
CA ILE A 43 11.50 -5.91 -5.96
C ILE A 43 11.58 -7.38 -6.38
N THR A 44 12.39 -8.16 -5.67
CA THR A 44 12.35 -9.63 -5.75
C THR A 44 11.30 -10.20 -4.80
N ASP A 45 10.87 -11.44 -5.00
CA ASP A 45 9.92 -12.09 -4.08
C ASP A 45 10.48 -12.15 -2.64
N ALA A 46 11.79 -12.37 -2.48
CA ALA A 46 12.46 -12.38 -1.18
C ALA A 46 12.50 -11.02 -0.47
N GLN A 47 12.29 -9.92 -1.20
CA GLN A 47 12.26 -8.57 -0.63
C GLN A 47 10.87 -8.17 -0.12
N ARG A 48 9.84 -8.99 -0.34
CA ARG A 48 8.47 -8.74 0.13
C ARG A 48 8.40 -8.69 1.65
N LEU A 49 7.55 -7.80 2.15
CA LEU A 49 7.31 -7.58 3.58
C LEU A 49 5.87 -7.87 3.98
N PHE A 50 4.94 -7.99 3.03
CA PHE A 50 3.52 -8.18 3.29
C PHE A 50 3.12 -9.64 3.10
N HIS A 51 3.15 -10.39 4.21
CA HIS A 51 2.89 -11.84 4.23
C HIS A 51 1.69 -12.16 5.10
N TRP A 52 0.49 -12.10 4.51
CA TRP A 52 -0.75 -12.58 5.12
C TRP A 52 -1.72 -13.07 4.03
N PRO A 53 -2.74 -13.88 4.36
CA PRO A 53 -3.77 -14.26 3.40
C PRO A 53 -4.46 -13.05 2.78
N LEU A 54 -4.78 -13.07 1.48
CA LEU A 54 -5.44 -11.94 0.81
C LEU A 54 -6.68 -11.48 1.57
N GLY A 55 -6.72 -10.20 1.91
CA GLY A 55 -7.78 -9.61 2.75
C GLY A 55 -7.24 -8.63 3.78
N PRO A 56 -7.98 -8.42 4.89
CA PRO A 56 -7.58 -7.52 5.96
C PRO A 56 -6.20 -7.87 6.52
N ARG A 57 -5.35 -6.85 6.67
CA ARG A 57 -4.07 -6.99 7.37
C ARG A 57 -4.34 -7.42 8.82
N PRO A 58 -3.67 -8.47 9.34
CA PRO A 58 -3.77 -8.87 10.75
C PRO A 58 -3.47 -7.69 11.69
N ALA A 59 -4.16 -7.63 12.83
CA ALA A 59 -4.05 -6.51 13.77
C ALA A 59 -2.66 -6.41 14.42
N ASP A 60 -1.97 -7.54 14.56
CA ASP A 60 -0.64 -7.72 15.14
C ASP A 60 0.50 -7.60 14.12
N HIS A 61 0.20 -7.53 12.83
CA HIS A 61 1.23 -7.28 11.82
C HIS A 61 1.82 -5.87 12.01
N PRO A 62 3.14 -5.66 11.84
CA PRO A 62 3.73 -4.32 11.91
C PRO A 62 3.12 -3.35 10.89
N GLY A 63 3.06 -2.08 11.26
CA GLY A 63 2.65 -0.99 10.38
C GLY A 63 3.78 -0.50 9.47
N LEU A 64 3.51 0.53 8.65
CA LEU A 64 4.51 1.07 7.70
C LEU A 64 5.81 1.52 8.39
N SER A 65 5.69 2.29 9.48
CA SER A 65 6.87 2.82 10.18
C SER A 65 7.67 1.73 10.88
N ASP A 66 7.03 0.70 11.42
CA ASP A 66 7.71 -0.43 12.05
C ASP A 66 8.47 -1.31 11.03
N LEU A 67 8.03 -1.27 9.77
CA LEU A 67 8.70 -1.92 8.63
C LEU A 67 9.77 -1.05 7.98
N ASN A 68 10.02 0.16 8.48
CA ASN A 68 10.91 1.15 7.87
C ASN A 68 10.52 1.52 6.43
N LEU A 69 9.21 1.64 6.17
CA LEU A 69 8.62 2.06 4.90
C LEU A 69 8.06 3.49 4.93
#